data_AF-A0A2P4S5I3-F1
#
_entry.id   AF-A0A2P4S5I3-F1
#
_cell.length_a   1.000
_cell.length_b   1.000
_cell.length_c   1.000
_cell.angle_alpha   90.00
_cell.angle_beta   90.00
_cell.angle_gamma   90.00
#
_symmetry.space_group_name_H-M   'P 1'
#
loop_
_entity.id
_entity.type
_entity.pdbx_description
1 polymer ?
#
loop_
_entity_poly.entity_id
_entity_poly.type
_entity_poly.pdbx_seq_one_letter_code
_entity_poly.pdbx_strand_id
1 'polypeptide(L)' 'RLPKKDNPRRALWLENSRRRDASGEGRWDPASKYIYFCSQHFEKSCFEIVGFSGYHRLKEGAVPTVFESTSPRPPR' A
#
# COMPACT_ATOMS: atom_id res chain seq x y z
N ARG A 1 2.14 -7.57 -1.46
CA ARG A 1 2.25 -7.38 -2.92
C ARG A 1 1.07 -6.54 -3.39
N LEU A 2 1.27 -5.59 -4.31
CA LEU A 2 0.19 -4.78 -4.88
C LEU A 2 -0.85 -5.71 -5.57
N PRO A 3 -2.16 -5.49 -5.36
CA PRO A 3 -3.19 -6.26 -6.05
C PRO A 3 -3.08 -6.17 -7.58
N LYS A 4 -3.61 -7.20 -8.26
CA LYS A 4 -3.67 -7.25 -9.73
C LYS A 4 -4.57 -6.12 -10.28
N LYS A 5 -4.43 -5.80 -11.57
CA LYS A 5 -5.13 -4.67 -12.22
C LYS A 5 -6.65 -4.76 -12.18
N ASP A 6 -7.19 -5.97 -12.20
CA ASP A 6 -8.61 -6.30 -12.07
C ASP A 6 -9.14 -6.10 -10.64
N ASN A 7 -8.27 -5.93 -9.65
CA ASN A 7 -8.71 -5.72 -8.28
C ASN A 7 -8.99 -4.22 -8.03
N PRO A 8 -10.22 -3.85 -7.60
CA PRO A 8 -10.57 -2.45 -7.37
C PRO A 8 -9.70 -1.78 -6.29
N ARG A 9 -9.17 -2.56 -5.34
CA ARG A 9 -8.28 -2.02 -4.28
C ARG A 9 -6.93 -1.57 -4.79
N ARG A 10 -6.50 -1.98 -6.00
CA ARG A 10 -5.23 -1.52 -6.58
C ARG A 10 -5.23 0.01 -6.67
N ALA A 11 -6.33 0.61 -7.12
CA ALA A 11 -6.44 2.06 -7.22
C ALA A 11 -6.25 2.75 -5.86
N LEU A 12 -6.90 2.23 -4.83
CA LEU A 12 -6.80 2.74 -3.45
C LEU A 12 -5.38 2.61 -2.89
N TRP A 13 -4.69 1.49 -3.15
CA TRP A 13 -3.30 1.32 -2.71
C TRP A 13 -2.36 2.34 -3.35
N LEU A 14 -2.52 2.58 -4.66
CA LEU A 14 -1.72 3.56 -5.39
C LEU A 14 -2.01 4.99 -4.92
N GLU A 15 -3.27 5.31 -4.67
CA GLU A 15 -3.70 6.62 -4.18
C GLU A 15 -3.20 6.91 -2.77
N ASN A 16 -3.38 5.97 -1.85
CA ASN A 16 -2.92 6.12 -0.48
C ASN A 16 -1.40 6.20 -0.39
N SER A 17 -0.67 5.57 -1.32
CA SER A 17 0.79 5.69 -1.37
C SER A 17 1.27 7.13 -1.56
N ARG A 18 0.38 8.02 -2.03
CA ARG A 18 0.69 9.42 -2.38
C ARG A 18 1.91 9.57 -3.28
N ARG A 19 2.29 8.48 -3.95
CA ARG A 19 3.43 8.45 -4.85
C ARG A 19 3.01 9.10 -6.16
N ARG A 20 3.91 9.93 -6.68
CA ARG A 20 3.75 10.54 -8.01
C ARG A 20 4.48 9.70 -9.05
N ASP A 21 4.09 9.87 -10.30
CA ASP A 21 4.81 9.29 -11.43
C ASP A 21 6.24 9.84 -11.55
N ALA A 22 7.02 9.32 -12.50
CA ALA A 22 8.41 9.75 -12.70
C ALA A 22 8.54 11.24 -13.01
N SER A 23 7.47 11.87 -13.52
CA SER A 23 7.40 13.30 -13.83
C SER A 23 7.00 14.16 -12.63
N GLY A 24 6.51 13.56 -11.54
CA GLY A 24 6.10 14.28 -10.34
C GLY A 24 4.78 15.03 -10.46
N GLU A 25 4.04 14.84 -11.56
CA GLU A 25 2.79 15.55 -11.85
C GLU A 25 1.59 14.60 -11.94
N GLY A 26 1.80 13.33 -12.30
CA GLY A 26 0.75 12.36 -12.51
C GLY A 26 0.59 11.36 -11.37
N ARG A 27 -0.55 10.64 -11.40
CA ARG A 27 -0.82 9.50 -10.53
C ARG A 27 0.18 8.39 -10.85
N TRP A 28 0.85 7.87 -9.83
CA TRP A 28 1.74 6.73 -10.02
C TRP A 28 0.95 5.47 -10.41
N ASP A 29 1.07 5.04 -11.67
CA ASP A 29 0.64 3.71 -12.12
C ASP A 29 1.84 2.89 -12.62
N PRO A 30 2.42 2.02 -11.77
CA PRO A 30 3.54 1.19 -12.16
C PRO A 30 3.11 0.10 -13.14
N ALA A 31 3.78 0.03 -14.29
CA ALA A 31 3.63 -1.04 -15.29
C ALA A 31 4.12 -2.42 -14.76
N SER A 32 5.04 -2.41 -13.79
CA SER A 32 5.59 -3.64 -13.21
C SER A 32 4.56 -4.43 -12.40
N LYS A 33 4.58 -5.76 -12.54
CA LYS A 33 3.76 -6.71 -11.76
C LYS A 33 4.38 -7.08 -10.41
N TYR A 34 5.59 -6.59 -10.13
CA TYR A 34 6.41 -6.91 -8.96
C TYR A 34 6.51 -5.74 -7.98
N ILE A 35 5.39 -5.07 -7.75
CA ILE A 35 5.32 -3.98 -6.77
C ILE A 35 4.91 -4.54 -5.41
N TYR A 36 5.67 -4.15 -4.38
CA TYR A 36 5.45 -4.58 -3.01
C TYR A 36 5.30 -3.37 -2.11
N PHE A 37 4.49 -3.54 -1.07
CA PHE A 37 4.35 -2.59 0.03
C PHE A 37 4.79 -3.33 1.28
N CYS A 38 5.61 -2.67 2.10
CA CYS A 38 6.01 -3.19 3.40
C CYS A 38 4.79 -3.29 4.33
N SER A 39 4.79 -4.25 5.25
CA SER A 39 3.68 -4.47 6.19
C SER A 39 3.41 -3.26 7.09
N GLN A 40 4.42 -2.43 7.36
CA GLN A 40 4.30 -1.19 8.15
C GLN A 40 3.28 -0.18 7.59
N HIS A 41 2.96 -0.27 6.29
CA HIS A 41 2.00 0.64 5.66
C HIS A 41 0.54 0.25 5.90
N PHE A 42 0.31 -0.88 6.58
CA PHE A 42 -1.00 -1.41 6.91
C PHE A 42 -1.16 -1.41 8.42
N GLU A 43 -2.36 -1.06 8.87
CA GLU A 43 -2.72 -1.24 10.27
C GLU A 43 -2.68 -2.73 10.65
N LYS A 44 -2.37 -3.03 11.91
CA LYS A 44 -2.36 -4.41 12.41
C LYS A 44 -3.73 -5.08 12.24
N SER A 45 -4.81 -4.30 12.31
CA SER A 45 -6.21 -4.71 12.08
C SER A 45 -6.47 -5.26 10.67
N CYS A 46 -5.65 -4.87 9.69
CA CYS A 46 -5.78 -5.28 8.28
C CYS A 46 -5.23 -6.67 7.98
N PHE A 47 -4.49 -7.27 8.93
CA PHE A 47 -3.96 -8.61 8.80
C PHE A 47 -4.93 -9.63 9.40
N GLU A 48 -4.96 -10.81 8.80
CA GLU A 48 -5.65 -11.99 9.30
C GLU A 48 -4.70 -13.20 9.27
N ILE A 49 -4.87 -14.09 10.24
CA ILE A 49 -4.15 -15.36 10.31
C ILE A 49 -4.99 -16.41 9.59
N VAL A 50 -4.38 -17.16 8.68
CA VAL A 50 -5.09 -18.11 7.84
C VAL A 50 -4.35 -19.43 7.73
N GLY A 51 -5.14 -20.49 7.67
CA GLY A 51 -4.64 -21.86 7.57
C GLY A 51 -4.11 -22.40 8.89
N PHE A 52 -3.87 -23.71 8.92
CA PHE A 52 -3.37 -24.42 10.10
C PHE A 52 -1.96 -23.99 10.51
N SER A 53 -1.17 -23.46 9.56
CA SER A 53 0.19 -22.97 9.78
C SER A 53 0.27 -21.53 10.31
N GLY A 54 -0.86 -20.82 10.42
CA GLY A 54 -0.89 -19.49 11.01
C GLY A 54 -0.26 -18.37 10.15
N TYR A 55 -0.35 -18.46 8.83
CA TYR A 55 0.23 -17.45 7.94
C TYR A 55 -0.55 -16.13 7.99
N HIS A 56 0.16 -15.01 8.15
CA HIS A 56 -0.43 -13.67 8.12
C HIS A 56 -0.63 -13.19 6.67
N ARG A 57 -1.88 -12.92 6.29
CA ARG A 57 -2.19 -12.25 5.02
C ARG A 57 -2.99 -10.97 5.26
N LEU A 58 -3.05 -10.13 4.24
CA LEU A 58 -3.94 -8.98 4.22
C LEU A 58 -5.36 -9.42 3.93
N LYS A 59 -6.32 -8.89 4.69
CA LYS A 59 -7.76 -9.10 4.47
C LYS A 59 -8.19 -8.66 3.07
N GLU A 60 -9.35 -9.15 2.63
CA GLU A 60 -9.93 -8.78 1.33
C GLU A 60 -10.30 -7.30 1.20
N GLY A 61 -10.40 -6.55 2.31
CA GLY A 61 -10.62 -5.10 2.31
C GLY A 61 -9.39 -4.26 2.63
N ALA A 62 -8.24 -4.88 2.95
CA ALA A 62 -7.09 -4.16 3.45
C ALA A 62 -6.49 -3.20 2.40
N VAL A 63 -6.28 -1.95 2.82
CA VAL A 63 -5.62 -0.90 2.05
C VAL A 63 -4.51 -0.28 2.90
N PRO A 64 -3.38 0.13 2.31
CA PRO A 64 -2.34 0.78 3.08
C PRO A 64 -2.84 2.18 3.42
N THR A 65 -2.92 2.51 4.70
CA THR A 65 -3.35 3.84 5.20
C THR A 65 -2.22 4.55 5.93
N VAL A 66 -1.19 3.81 6.34
CA VAL A 66 -0.06 4.31 7.11
C VAL A 66 1.04 4.74 6.17
N PHE A 67 0.96 6.00 5.74
CA PHE A 67 2.06 6.68 5.07
C PHE A 67 2.45 7.88 5.93
N GLU A 68 3.75 8.02 6.23
CA GLU A 68 4.24 9.24 6.84
C GLU A 68 3.96 10.38 5.87
N SER A 69 2.94 11.18 6.19
CA SER A 69 2.83 12.51 5.61
C SER A 69 4.14 13.20 5.94
N THR A 70 4.82 13.73 4.93
CA THR A 70 5.97 14.61 5.09
C THR A 70 5.52 15.83 5.89
N SER A 71 5.41 15.69 7.21
CA SER A 71 5.39 16.83 8.11
C SER A 71 6.77 17.45 7.95
N PRO A 72 6.88 18.72 7.53
CA PRO A 72 8.16 19.40 7.58
C PRO A 72 8.59 19.36 9.04
N ARG A 73 9.59 18.54 9.36
CA ARG A 73 10.21 18.60 10.69
C ARG A 73 10.64 20.05 10.86
N PRO A 74 10.16 20.77 11.89
CA PRO A 74 10.67 22.10 12.14
C PRO A 74 12.19 21.98 12.38
N PRO A 75 13.01 22.83 11.74
CA PRO A 75 14.45 22.83 11.99
C PRO A 75 14.70 23.05 13.49
N ARG A 76 15.62 22.26 14.04
CA ARG A 76 16.07 22.36 15.43
C ARG A 76 17.06 23.52 15.59
#